data_AF-A0A972MLM4-F1
#
_entry.id   AF-A0A972MLM4-F1
#
_cell.length_a   1.000
_cell.length_b   1.000
_cell.length_c   1.000
_cell.angle_alpha   90.00
_cell.angle_beta   90.00
_cell.angle_gamma   90.00
#
_symmetry.space_group_name_H-M   'P 1'
#
loop_
_entity.id
_entity.type
_entity.pdbx_description
1 polymer ?
#
loop_
_entity_poly.entity_id
_entity_poly.type
_entity_poly.pdbx_seq_one_letter_code
_entity_poly.pdbx_strand_id
1 'polypeptide(L)'
;MSRRGFSLIELMVAVSIISLLLVVATPSYKRMILKSRAEEAKATIQAIIFAEERYRQEYGHYYPDGREVKSEGEIEKNLKIRLSQSNNFNYFITTERDTGYSGLLNEDGNFTIKALLRDEDWDICTTDSEDEICK
;
A
#
# COMPACT_ATOMS: atom_id res chain seq x y z
N MET A 1 35.37 -49.15 -5.45
CA MET A 1 34.28 -48.16 -5.64
C MET A 1 34.91 -46.80 -5.88
N SER A 2 34.90 -46.28 -7.11
CA SER A 2 35.42 -44.93 -7.38
C SER A 2 34.35 -43.89 -7.01
N ARG A 3 34.69 -43.03 -6.04
CA ARG A 3 33.89 -41.84 -5.73
C ARG A 3 34.26 -40.78 -6.78
N ARG A 4 33.33 -40.45 -7.69
CA ARG A 4 33.47 -39.29 -8.57
C ARG A 4 33.19 -38.04 -7.72
N GLY A 5 34.22 -37.23 -7.50
CA GLY A 5 34.10 -35.90 -6.87
C GLY A 5 33.90 -34.83 -7.94
N PHE A 6 33.17 -33.77 -7.60
CA PHE A 6 33.05 -32.56 -8.42
C PHE A 6 34.38 -31.83 -8.51
N SER A 7 34.66 -31.23 -9.68
CA SER A 7 35.86 -30.39 -9.83
C SER A 7 35.61 -28.98 -9.28
N LEU A 8 36.65 -28.33 -8.74
CA LEU A 8 36.55 -26.94 -8.27
C LEU A 8 36.16 -25.97 -9.39
N ILE A 9 36.58 -26.24 -10.62
CA ILE A 9 36.26 -25.37 -11.75
C ILE A 9 34.79 -25.49 -12.19
N GLU A 10 34.20 -26.66 -12.04
CA GLU A 10 32.76 -26.89 -12.29
C GLU A 10 31.90 -26.06 -11.34
N LEU A 11 32.30 -25.99 -10.06
CA LEU A 11 31.64 -25.14 -9.07
C LEU A 11 31.79 -23.64 -9.39
N MET A 12 32.99 -23.20 -9.81
CA MET A 12 33.23 -21.79 -10.15
C MET A 12 32.35 -21.31 -11.30
N VAL A 13 32.24 -22.11 -12.37
CA VAL A 13 31.38 -21.78 -13.51
C VAL A 13 29.90 -21.78 -13.09
N ALA A 14 29.46 -22.77 -12.30
CA ALA A 14 28.09 -22.81 -11.80
C ALA A 14 27.71 -21.57 -10.98
N VAL A 15 28.56 -21.15 -10.04
CA VAL A 15 28.32 -19.95 -9.22
C VAL A 15 28.31 -18.67 -10.08
N SER A 16 29.20 -18.58 -11.09
CA SER A 16 29.21 -17.43 -11.99
C SER A 16 27.89 -17.27 -12.76
N ILE A 17 27.31 -18.37 -13.25
CA ILE A 17 26.04 -18.35 -14.00
C ILE A 17 24.88 -17.95 -13.07
N ILE A 18 24.82 -18.51 -11.86
CA ILE A 18 23.78 -18.18 -10.88
C ILE A 18 23.84 -16.69 -10.52
N SER A 19 25.04 -16.13 -10.35
CA SER A 19 25.21 -14.71 -10.00
C SER A 19 24.66 -13.78 -11.09
N LEU A 20 24.87 -14.12 -12.36
CA LEU A 20 24.35 -13.34 -13.49
C LEU A 20 22.82 -13.37 -13.55
N LEU A 21 22.22 -14.55 -13.33
CA LEU A 21 20.77 -14.71 -13.31
C LEU A 21 20.12 -13.93 -12.16
N LEU A 22 20.75 -13.91 -10.97
CA LEU A 22 20.23 -13.19 -9.81
C LEU A 22 20.17 -11.67 -10.03
N VAL A 23 21.16 -11.09 -10.71
CA VAL A 23 21.18 -9.65 -11.02
C VAL A 23 19.95 -9.26 -11.85
N VAL A 24 19.58 -10.08 -12.84
CA VAL A 24 18.41 -9.81 -13.70
C VAL A 24 17.10 -10.14 -13.00
N ALA A 25 17.06 -11.20 -12.18
CA ALA A 25 15.84 -11.67 -11.52
C ALA A 25 15.37 -10.77 -10.36
N THR A 26 16.30 -10.17 -9.61
CA THR A 26 16.00 -9.38 -8.40
C THR A 26 14.99 -8.24 -8.62
N PRO A 27 15.13 -7.34 -9.61
CA PRO A 27 14.17 -6.24 -9.80
C PRO A 27 12.77 -6.73 -10.20
N SER A 28 12.69 -7.82 -10.97
CA SER A 28 11.40 -8.40 -11.39
C SER A 28 10.63 -8.97 -10.20
N TYR A 29 11.32 -9.72 -9.33
CA TYR A 29 10.72 -10.28 -8.12
C TYR A 29 10.19 -9.20 -7.17
N LYS A 30 10.97 -8.12 -6.98
CA LYS A 30 10.52 -6.97 -6.17
C LYS A 30 9.23 -6.35 -6.70
N ARG A 31 9.14 -6.10 -8.01
CA ARG A 31 7.92 -5.54 -8.64
C ARG A 31 6.69 -6.42 -8.44
N MET A 32 6.85 -7.74 -8.50
CA MET A 32 5.75 -8.68 -8.28
C MET A 32 5.21 -8.61 -6.85
N ILE A 33 6.10 -8.51 -5.85
CA ILE A 33 5.70 -8.33 -4.45
C ILE A 33 4.99 -6.99 -4.26
N LEU A 34 5.55 -5.91 -4.79
CA LEU A 34 4.94 -4.57 -4.71
C LEU A 34 3.53 -4.56 -5.32
N LYS A 35 3.36 -5.20 -6.48
CA LYS A 35 2.04 -5.35 -7.10
C LYS A 35 1.05 -6.11 -6.21
N SER A 36 1.48 -7.24 -5.64
CA SER A 36 0.64 -8.02 -4.72
C SER A 36 0.23 -7.20 -3.48
N ARG A 37 1.15 -6.39 -2.94
CA ARG A 37 0.88 -5.48 -1.83
C ARG A 37 -0.08 -4.37 -2.24
N ALA A 38 0.06 -3.81 -3.44
CA ALA A 38 -0.85 -2.80 -3.95
C ALA A 38 -2.29 -3.32 -4.13
N GLU A 39 -2.44 -4.55 -4.59
CA GLU A 39 -3.74 -5.22 -4.66
C GLU A 39 -4.37 -5.42 -3.26
N GLU A 40 -3.56 -5.76 -2.25
CA GLU A 40 -3.99 -5.83 -0.84
C GLU A 40 -4.49 -4.47 -0.34
N ALA A 41 -3.69 -3.41 -0.52
CA ALA A 41 -4.07 -2.05 -0.11
C ALA A 41 -5.35 -1.59 -0.82
N LYS A 42 -5.49 -1.86 -2.12
CA LYS A 42 -6.69 -1.51 -2.88
C LYS A 42 -7.96 -2.15 -2.30
N ALA A 43 -7.89 -3.43 -1.92
CA ALA A 43 -9.01 -4.11 -1.29
C ALA A 43 -9.39 -3.49 0.06
N THR A 44 -8.40 -3.12 0.88
CA THR A 44 -8.66 -2.45 2.17
C THR A 44 -9.22 -1.04 1.97
N ILE A 45 -8.68 -0.26 1.02
CA ILE A 45 -9.17 1.08 0.72
C ILE A 45 -10.62 1.03 0.21
N GLN A 46 -10.98 0.05 -0.63
CA GLN A 46 -12.37 -0.16 -1.03
C GLN A 46 -13.29 -0.42 0.18
N ALA A 47 -12.83 -1.21 1.16
CA ALA A 47 -13.59 -1.43 2.39
C ALA A 47 -13.77 -0.13 3.21
N ILE A 48 -12.76 0.75 3.23
CA ILE A 48 -12.86 2.07 3.85
C ILE A 48 -13.89 2.93 3.10
N ILE A 49 -13.85 2.98 1.76
CA ILE A 49 -14.81 3.73 0.94
C ILE A 49 -16.25 3.30 1.22
N PHE A 50 -16.51 1.99 1.27
CA PHE A 50 -17.86 1.49 1.60
C PHE A 50 -18.29 1.85 3.03
N ALA A 51 -17.35 1.89 3.96
CA ALA A 51 -17.63 2.27 5.33
C ALA A 51 -17.87 3.77 5.49
N GLU A 52 -17.12 4.60 4.76
CA GLU A 52 -17.34 6.04 4.63
C GLU A 52 -18.72 6.35 4.04
N GLU A 53 -19.11 5.63 2.99
CA GLU A 53 -20.44 5.79 2.40
C GLU A 53 -21.57 5.42 3.38
N ARG A 54 -21.38 4.33 4.14
CA ARG A 54 -22.30 3.97 5.23
C ARG A 54 -22.34 5.05 6.30
N TYR A 55 -21.18 5.59 6.69
CA TYR A 55 -21.08 6.63 7.70
C TYR A 55 -21.80 7.90 7.25
N ARG A 56 -21.64 8.30 5.99
CA ARG A 56 -22.37 9.42 5.38
C ARG A 56 -23.88 9.20 5.40
N GLN A 57 -24.36 7.98 5.14
CA GLN A 57 -25.79 7.68 5.21
C GLN A 57 -26.34 7.76 6.64
N GLU A 58 -25.54 7.43 7.66
CA GLU A 58 -25.92 7.46 9.08
C GLU A 58 -25.86 8.88 9.68
N TYR A 59 -24.84 9.67 9.33
CA TYR A 59 -24.52 10.96 9.97
C TYR A 59 -24.57 12.18 9.05
N GLY A 60 -24.76 12.00 7.73
CA GLY A 60 -24.89 13.08 6.75
C GLY A 60 -23.57 13.71 6.29
N HIS A 61 -22.42 13.21 6.74
CA HIS A 61 -21.09 13.70 6.38
C HIS A 61 -20.07 12.55 6.41
N TYR A 62 -18.91 12.73 5.77
CA TYR A 62 -17.81 11.76 5.81
C TYR A 62 -16.98 11.88 7.08
N TYR A 63 -16.29 10.81 7.44
CA TYR A 63 -15.32 10.76 8.53
C TYR A 63 -13.89 10.84 7.97
N PRO A 64 -12.93 11.36 8.74
CA PRO A 64 -13.12 12.36 9.79
C PRO A 64 -13.77 13.64 9.24
N ASP A 65 -14.00 14.67 10.06
CA ASP A 65 -14.56 15.95 9.57
C ASP A 65 -13.52 17.07 9.75
N GLY A 66 -12.93 17.54 8.65
CA GLY A 66 -12.00 18.66 8.62
C GLY A 66 -10.65 18.40 9.31
N ARG A 67 -10.20 17.14 9.38
CA ARG A 67 -8.91 16.77 9.97
C ARG A 67 -8.31 15.54 9.29
N GLU A 68 -7.01 15.34 9.44
CA GLU A 68 -6.34 14.09 9.08
C GLU A 68 -6.37 13.12 10.27
N VAL A 69 -6.74 11.86 10.04
CA VAL A 69 -6.67 10.78 11.02
C VAL A 69 -5.60 9.78 10.60
N LYS A 70 -4.60 9.62 11.47
CA LYS A 70 -3.44 8.72 11.31
C LYS A 70 -3.57 7.41 12.10
N SER A 71 -4.53 7.36 13.02
CA SER A 71 -4.70 6.24 13.94
C SER A 71 -5.68 5.25 13.38
N GLU A 72 -5.20 4.07 13.00
CA GLU A 72 -6.04 2.97 12.52
C GLU A 72 -7.09 2.57 13.55
N GLY A 73 -6.78 2.65 14.85
CA GLY A 73 -7.74 2.38 15.91
C GLY A 73 -8.91 3.38 15.95
N GLU A 74 -8.68 4.64 15.59
CA GLU A 74 -9.76 5.62 15.44
C GLU A 74 -10.62 5.31 14.21
N ILE A 75 -9.98 4.94 13.09
CA ILE A 75 -10.67 4.61 11.85
C ILE A 75 -11.54 3.35 12.06
N GLU A 76 -10.98 2.28 12.62
CA GLU A 76 -11.72 1.04 12.91
C GLU A 76 -12.95 1.29 13.78
N LYS A 77 -12.79 2.11 14.84
CA LYS A 77 -13.84 2.38 15.80
C LYS A 77 -14.99 3.18 15.18
N ASN A 78 -14.68 4.23 14.42
CA ASN A 78 -15.70 5.13 13.87
C ASN A 78 -16.35 4.57 12.61
N LEU A 79 -15.56 3.95 11.72
CA LEU A 79 -16.05 3.34 10.49
C LEU A 79 -16.54 1.90 10.66
N LYS A 80 -16.37 1.31 11.85
CA LYS A 80 -16.79 -0.06 12.18
C LYS A 80 -16.17 -1.11 11.23
N ILE A 81 -14.92 -0.90 10.84
CA ILE A 81 -14.10 -1.79 9.98
C ILE A 81 -12.92 -2.37 10.74
N ARG A 82 -12.21 -3.34 10.14
CA ARG A 82 -10.97 -3.91 10.68
C ARG A 82 -9.81 -3.61 9.72
N LEU A 83 -8.82 -2.86 10.20
CA LEU A 83 -7.60 -2.46 9.50
C LEU A 83 -6.35 -3.12 10.08
N SER A 84 -6.38 -3.48 11.37
CA SER A 84 -5.33 -4.16 12.15
C SER A 84 -4.84 -5.51 11.59
N GLN A 85 -5.49 -6.03 10.55
CA GLN A 85 -4.99 -7.22 9.83
C GLN A 85 -3.94 -6.86 8.77
N SER A 86 -3.85 -5.59 8.36
CA SER A 86 -2.89 -5.12 7.37
C SER A 86 -1.56 -4.84 8.06
N ASN A 87 -0.67 -5.84 8.11
CA ASN A 87 0.67 -5.65 8.70
C ASN A 87 1.61 -4.80 7.81
N ASN A 88 1.25 -4.62 6.54
CA ASN A 88 2.11 -4.00 5.53
C ASN A 88 1.89 -2.50 5.40
N PHE A 89 0.72 -1.99 5.79
CA PHE A 89 0.26 -0.64 5.49
C PHE A 89 -0.21 0.10 6.73
N ASN A 90 0.00 1.42 6.75
CA ASN A 90 -0.70 2.34 7.63
C ASN A 90 -1.69 3.15 6.77
N TYR A 91 -2.94 3.25 7.21
CA TYR A 91 -3.98 4.00 6.50
C TYR A 91 -4.25 5.37 7.13
N PHE A 92 -4.37 6.37 6.28
CA PHE A 92 -4.64 7.76 6.65
C PHE A 92 -5.86 8.23 5.88
N ILE A 93 -6.83 8.79 6.59
CA ILE A 93 -8.02 9.41 5.98
C ILE A 93 -7.96 10.90 6.29
N THR A 94 -8.10 11.72 5.27
CA THR A 94 -8.24 13.17 5.43
C THR A 94 -9.49 13.63 4.72
N THR A 95 -10.19 14.55 5.37
CA THR A 95 -11.32 15.26 4.78
C THR A 95 -11.02 16.75 4.84
N GLU A 96 -11.07 17.39 3.69
CA GLU A 96 -10.86 18.83 3.63
C GLU A 96 -12.18 19.53 3.96
N ARG A 97 -12.22 20.19 5.12
CA ARG A 97 -12.90 21.49 5.15
C ARG A 97 -11.90 22.49 4.63
N ASP A 98 -12.29 23.24 3.60
CA ASP A 98 -11.67 24.47 3.11
C ASP A 98 -10.90 25.24 4.20
N THR A 99 -9.63 24.86 4.43
CA THR A 99 -8.75 25.41 5.46
C THR A 99 -7.35 25.60 4.89
N GLY A 100 -7.27 26.28 3.74
CA GLY A 100 -6.10 27.08 3.34
C GLY A 100 -4.74 26.38 3.15
N TYR A 101 -4.63 25.07 3.33
CA TYR A 101 -3.46 24.28 2.93
C TYR A 101 -3.76 23.59 1.60
N SER A 102 -3.30 24.23 0.52
CA SER A 102 -3.35 23.72 -0.85
C SER A 102 -2.44 22.51 -0.98
N GLY A 103 -3.04 21.32 -1.03
CA GLY A 103 -2.32 20.08 -1.27
C GLY A 103 -3.24 18.88 -1.35
N LEU A 104 -3.86 18.70 -2.53
CA LEU A 104 -4.65 17.54 -3.00
C LEU A 104 -6.15 17.59 -2.69
N LEU A 105 -6.82 18.59 -3.26
CA LEU A 105 -8.28 18.63 -3.45
C LEU A 105 -8.67 17.85 -4.71
N ASN A 106 -9.70 17.01 -4.61
CA ASN A 106 -10.69 16.91 -5.68
C ASN A 106 -11.76 17.97 -5.40
N GLU A 107 -12.17 18.72 -6.41
CA GLU A 107 -13.05 19.91 -6.32
C GLU A 107 -14.49 19.59 -5.84
N ASP A 108 -14.80 18.35 -5.49
CA ASP A 108 -16.14 17.81 -5.23
C ASP A 108 -16.53 17.70 -3.74
N GLY A 109 -15.65 18.06 -2.80
CA GLY A 109 -15.91 17.89 -1.35
C GLY A 109 -15.80 16.45 -0.86
N ASN A 110 -14.94 15.65 -1.52
CA ASN A 110 -14.72 14.24 -1.22
C ASN A 110 -13.52 14.03 -0.27
N PHE A 111 -13.51 12.91 0.46
CA PHE A 111 -12.40 12.49 1.34
C PHE A 111 -11.26 11.85 0.52
N THR A 112 -10.03 11.87 1.03
CA THR A 112 -8.92 11.13 0.42
C THR A 112 -8.34 10.09 1.39
N ILE A 113 -7.95 8.94 0.84
CA ILE A 113 -7.37 7.83 1.59
C ILE A 113 -5.95 7.59 1.07
N LYS A 114 -4.98 7.52 1.98
CA LYS A 114 -3.60 7.17 1.68
C LYS A 114 -3.21 5.89 2.41
N ALA A 115 -2.48 5.01 1.74
CA ALA A 115 -1.87 3.83 2.32
C ALA A 115 -0.34 3.93 2.21
N LEU A 116 0.34 4.07 3.34
CA LEU A 116 1.80 4.16 3.39
C LEU A 116 2.36 2.82 3.85
N LEU A 117 3.43 2.32 3.23
CA LEU A 117 4.04 1.10 3.71
C LEU A 117 4.93 1.32 4.91
N ARG A 118 4.96 0.29 5.75
CA ARG A 118 5.63 0.34 7.03
C ARG A 118 7.16 0.21 6.92
N ASP A 119 7.66 -0.40 5.84
CA ASP A 119 9.07 -0.79 5.69
C ASP A 119 9.81 -0.09 4.53
N GLU A 120 9.14 0.68 3.67
CA GLU A 120 9.76 1.26 2.47
C GLU A 120 9.16 2.65 2.16
N ASP A 121 9.98 3.58 1.62
CA ASP A 121 9.64 4.98 1.26
C ASP A 121 8.64 5.14 0.08
N TRP A 122 7.84 4.12 -0.24
CA TRP A 122 6.86 4.20 -1.32
C TRP A 122 5.44 4.26 -0.78
N ASP A 123 4.66 5.18 -1.33
CA ASP A 123 3.30 5.47 -0.90
C ASP A 123 2.30 5.02 -1.97
N ILE A 124 1.21 4.37 -1.56
CA ILE A 124 0.10 4.07 -2.46
C ILE A 124 -1.01 5.07 -2.16
N CYS A 125 -1.28 5.96 -3.11
CA CYS A 125 -2.42 6.85 -3.06
C CYS A 125 -3.44 6.36 -4.07
N THR A 126 -4.70 6.23 -3.66
CA THR A 126 -5.79 6.11 -4.63
C THR A 126 -6.77 7.23 -4.31
N THR A 127 -6.70 8.29 -5.10
CA THR A 127 -7.84 9.18 -5.33
C THR A 127 -8.63 8.56 -6.49
N ASP A 128 -9.89 8.96 -6.67
CA ASP A 128 -10.87 8.46 -7.67
C ASP A 128 -10.41 8.49 -9.16
N SER A 129 -9.15 8.80 -9.43
CA SER A 129 -8.52 8.82 -10.74
C SER A 129 -7.25 7.96 -10.71
N GLU A 130 -7.39 6.73 -11.24
CA GLU A 130 -6.34 5.84 -11.74
C GLU A 130 -5.09 5.62 -10.86
N ASP A 131 -5.11 4.52 -10.09
CA ASP A 131 -3.99 3.60 -9.79
C ASP A 131 -2.55 4.14 -9.90
N GLU A 132 -2.22 5.28 -9.28
CA GLU A 132 -0.86 5.81 -9.24
C GLU A 132 -0.16 5.49 -7.90
N ILE A 133 0.94 4.73 -8.00
CA ILE A 133 1.91 4.59 -6.91
C ILE A 133 2.59 5.95 -6.78
N CYS A 134 2.30 6.70 -5.72
CA CYS A 134 2.90 8.01 -5.47
C CYS A 134 4.33 7.86 -4.93
N LYS A 135 5.15 8.85 -5.22
CA LYS A 135 6.56 8.95 -4.84
C LYS A 135 6.77 10.11 -3.88
#